data_AF-V4AA77-F1
#
_entry.id   AF-V4AA77-F1
#
_cell.length_a   1.000
_cell.length_b   1.000
_cell.length_c   1.000
_cell.angle_alpha   90.00
_cell.angle_beta   90.00
_cell.angle_gamma   90.00
#
_symmetry.space_group_name_H-M   'P 1'
#
loop_
_entity.id
_entity.type
_entity.pdbx_description
1 polymer ?
#
loop_
_entity_poly.entity_id
_entity_poly.type
_entity_poly.pdbx_seq_one_letter_code
_entity_poly.pdbx_strand_id
1 'polypeptide(L)'
;MADKETSGMDENKADEKPNNLEDFITHHYEKQKEEGRFDETSEIDNERTENFFSRAIQESRRMNKEIEKSKAKSDKLHNEFGTETMTAWRTEHAAEVNVF
;
A
#
# COMPACT_ATOMS: atom_id res chain seq x y z
N MET A 1 49.81 13.42 -18.18
CA MET A 1 49.07 13.57 -16.90
C MET A 1 47.76 12.82 -17.08
N ALA A 2 47.46 11.97 -16.10
CA ALA A 2 46.51 10.89 -16.17
C ALA A 2 45.03 11.34 -16.19
N ASP A 3 44.24 10.43 -16.76
CA ASP A 3 42.79 10.34 -16.81
C ASP A 3 42.08 10.69 -15.49
N LYS A 4 40.90 11.31 -15.61
CA LYS A 4 39.72 10.83 -14.89
C LYS A 4 38.44 11.27 -15.60
N GLU A 5 37.95 10.39 -16.44
CA GLU A 5 36.53 10.25 -16.71
C GLU A 5 35.82 10.03 -15.37
N THR A 6 34.82 10.86 -15.07
CA THR A 6 33.72 10.46 -14.19
C THR A 6 32.44 10.61 -14.97
N SER A 7 32.13 9.52 -15.67
CA SER A 7 30.77 9.04 -15.89
C SER A 7 29.99 9.12 -14.57
N GLY A 8 28.94 9.93 -14.53
CA GLY A 8 27.77 9.71 -13.69
C GLY A 8 26.62 9.46 -14.66
N MET A 9 26.28 8.22 -15.00
CA MET A 9 25.37 7.36 -14.23
C MET A 9 24.26 8.21 -13.61
N ASP A 10 23.20 8.45 -14.37
CA ASP A 10 21.98 7.63 -14.38
C ASP A 10 21.02 8.08 -13.25
N GLU A 11 20.23 9.10 -13.56
CA GLU A 11 19.03 9.42 -12.78
C GLU A 11 17.83 9.59 -13.73
N ASN A 12 17.62 8.60 -14.59
CA ASN A 12 16.24 8.23 -14.93
C ASN A 12 15.68 7.42 -13.76
N LYS A 13 15.47 8.06 -12.59
CA LYS A 13 14.52 7.51 -11.62
C LYS A 13 13.14 7.72 -12.23
N ALA A 14 12.74 6.75 -13.05
CA ALA A 14 11.36 6.56 -13.42
C ALA A 14 10.50 6.72 -12.16
N ASP A 15 9.43 7.50 -12.27
CA ASP A 15 8.36 7.61 -11.29
C ASP A 15 7.82 6.20 -10.99
N GLU A 16 8.48 5.44 -10.12
CA GLU A 16 7.96 4.20 -9.58
C GLU A 16 6.73 4.59 -8.77
N LYS A 17 5.56 4.26 -9.31
CA LYS A 17 4.31 4.45 -8.60
C LYS A 17 4.43 3.78 -7.23
N PRO A 18 4.22 4.51 -6.13
CA PRO A 18 4.32 3.94 -4.80
C PRO A 18 3.33 2.78 -4.67
N ASN A 19 3.84 1.63 -4.20
CA ASN A 19 3.08 0.39 -4.14
C ASN A 19 2.07 0.38 -2.99
N ASN A 20 2.24 1.27 -2.01
CA ASN A 20 1.34 1.41 -0.88
C ASN A 20 1.27 2.89 -0.42
N LEU A 21 0.31 3.19 0.47
CA LEU A 21 0.05 4.56 0.94
C LEU A 21 1.21 5.13 1.76
N GLU A 22 1.98 4.30 2.47
CA GLU A 22 3.15 4.72 3.25
C GLU A 22 4.27 5.19 2.31
N ASP A 23 4.54 4.42 1.25
CA ASP A 23 5.51 4.76 0.20
C ASP A 23 5.12 6.06 -0.50
N PHE A 24 3.82 6.25 -0.77
CA PHE A 24 3.30 7.48 -1.39
C PHE A 24 3.55 8.70 -0.52
N ILE A 25 3.21 8.62 0.77
CA ILE A 25 3.40 9.71 1.72
C ILE A 25 4.89 10.04 1.88
N THR A 26 5.75 9.01 1.98
CA THR A 26 7.20 9.18 2.11
C THR A 26 7.81 9.83 0.88
N HIS A 27 7.50 9.30 -0.31
CA HIS A 27 8.00 9.83 -1.58
C HIS A 27 7.64 11.31 -1.76
N HIS A 28 6.38 11.68 -1.51
CA HIS A 28 5.95 13.06 -1.66
C HIS A 28 6.49 13.98 -0.58
N TYR A 29 6.69 13.49 0.65
CA TYR A 29 7.33 14.26 1.71
C TYR A 29 8.79 14.58 1.38
N GLU A 30 9.56 13.58 0.94
CA GLU A 30 10.95 13.74 0.52
C GLU A 30 11.06 14.67 -0.69
N LYS A 31 10.21 14.49 -1.70
CA LYS A 31 10.15 15.39 -2.86
C LYS A 31 9.85 16.84 -2.49
N GLN A 32 8.88 17.08 -1.61
CA GLN A 32 8.57 18.44 -1.15
C GLN A 32 9.71 19.08 -0.35
N LYS A 33 10.48 18.26 0.37
CA LYS A 33 11.69 18.69 1.07
C LYS A 33 12.80 19.09 0.09
N GLU A 34 13.05 18.26 -0.92
CA GLU A 34 14.05 18.54 -1.97
C GLU A 34 13.69 19.76 -2.82
N GLU A 35 12.40 19.98 -3.09
CA GLU A 35 11.88 21.15 -3.80
C GLU A 35 11.92 22.45 -2.96
N GLY A 36 12.45 22.42 -1.73
CA GLY A 36 12.58 23.59 -0.86
C GLY A 36 11.24 24.13 -0.35
N ARG A 37 10.15 23.35 -0.43
CA ARG A 37 8.79 23.80 -0.04
C ARG A 37 8.62 23.96 1.47
N PHE A 38 9.61 23.52 2.25
CA PHE A 38 9.68 23.72 3.69
C PHE A 38 10.59 24.89 4.10
N ASP A 39 11.36 25.48 3.18
CA ASP A 39 12.41 26.44 3.52
C ASP A 39 11.97 27.92 3.49
N GLU A 40 10.76 28.28 3.06
CA GLU A 40 10.53 29.68 2.67
C GLU A 40 9.19 30.37 3.05
N THR A 41 8.49 29.93 4.10
CA THR A 41 7.48 30.81 4.73
C THR A 41 7.49 30.72 6.25
N SER A 42 7.29 31.86 6.92
CA SER A 42 7.08 31.96 8.38
C SER A 42 5.85 31.18 8.89
N GLU A 43 5.09 30.56 7.99
CA GLU A 43 3.85 29.83 8.28
C GLU A 43 4.05 28.30 8.39
N ILE A 44 5.12 27.76 7.81
CA ILE A 44 5.41 26.32 7.83
C ILE A 44 6.45 26.06 8.91
N ASP A 45 5.95 25.72 10.09
CA ASP A 45 6.76 25.23 11.20
C ASP A 45 7.27 23.81 10.88
N ASN A 46 8.59 23.61 10.92
CA ASN A 46 9.23 22.32 10.71
C ASN A 46 8.70 21.28 11.70
N GLU A 47 8.48 21.65 12.96
CA GLU A 47 7.94 20.73 13.97
C GLU A 47 6.51 20.29 13.61
N ARG A 48 5.68 21.23 13.15
CA ARG A 48 4.32 20.91 12.68
C ARG A 48 4.33 19.97 11.48
N THR A 49 5.28 20.16 10.55
CA THR A 49 5.41 19.34 9.35
C THR A 49 5.86 17.92 9.68
N GLU A 50 6.87 17.77 10.54
CA GLU A 50 7.33 16.46 11.03
C GLU A 50 6.22 15.73 11.79
N ASN A 51 5.47 16.43 12.64
CA ASN A 51 4.33 15.87 13.35
C ASN A 51 3.23 15.41 12.38
N PHE A 52 2.95 16.17 11.33
CA PHE A 52 1.98 15.77 10.31
C PHE A 52 2.45 14.53 9.56
N PHE A 53 3.71 14.50 9.13
CA PHE A 53 4.30 13.35 8.45
C PHE A 53 4.25 12.09 9.32
N SER A 54 4.67 12.18 10.58
CA SER A 54 4.63 11.06 11.53
C SER A 54 3.21 10.52 11.72
N ARG A 55 2.20 11.40 11.85
CA ARG A 55 0.79 11.00 11.92
C ARG A 55 0.32 10.32 10.64
N ALA A 56 0.68 10.86 9.48
CA ALA A 56 0.32 10.30 8.19
C ALA A 56 0.90 8.88 8.00
N ILE A 57 2.15 8.65 8.41
CA ILE A 57 2.78 7.32 8.40
C ILE A 57 2.06 6.36 9.36
N GLN A 58 1.81 6.77 10.60
CA GLN A 58 1.11 5.93 11.58
C GLN A 58 -0.29 5.52 11.09
N GLU A 59 -1.01 6.48 10.51
CA GLU A 59 -2.36 6.24 9.99
C GLU A 59 -2.35 5.35 8.75
N SER A 60 -1.37 5.53 7.85
CA SER A 60 -1.20 4.64 6.69
C SER A 60 -0.96 3.19 7.10
N ARG A 61 -0.10 2.98 8.11
CA ARG A 61 0.15 1.65 8.70
C ARG A 61 -1.11 1.07 9.35
N ARG A 62 -1.89 1.90 10.04
CA ARG A 62 -3.18 1.50 10.63
C ARG A 62 -4.16 1.05 9.54
N MET A 63 -4.27 1.81 8.45
CA MET A 63 -5.13 1.47 7.32
C MET A 63 -4.70 0.17 6.63
N ASN A 64 -3.41 -0.04 6.40
CA ASN A 64 -2.89 -1.30 5.83
C ASN A 64 -3.29 -2.50 6.69
N LYS A 65 -3.17 -2.40 8.02
CA LYS A 65 -3.63 -3.45 8.94
C LYS A 65 -5.14 -3.71 8.86
N GLU A 66 -5.96 -2.67 8.68
CA GLU A 66 -7.40 -2.85 8.52
C GLU A 66 -7.76 -3.50 7.17
N ILE A 67 -7.02 -3.20 6.10
CA ILE A 67 -7.16 -3.89 4.81
C ILE A 67 -6.84 -5.38 4.95
N GLU A 68 -5.72 -5.72 5.60
CA GLU A 68 -5.33 -7.10 5.85
C GLU A 68 -6.40 -7.85 6.68
N LYS A 69 -6.92 -7.22 7.74
CA LYS A 69 -8.02 -7.78 8.54
C LYS A 69 -9.28 -7.99 7.71
N SER A 70 -9.64 -7.03 6.85
CA SER A 70 -10.80 -7.13 5.98
C SER A 70 -10.66 -8.28 4.99
N LYS A 71 -9.48 -8.41 4.36
CA LYS A 71 -9.16 -9.52 3.46
C LYS A 71 -9.24 -10.86 4.17
N ALA A 72 -8.64 -10.99 5.36
CA ALA A 72 -8.71 -12.22 6.16
C ALA A 72 -10.16 -12.59 6.54
N LYS A 73 -11.00 -11.61 6.85
CA LYS A 73 -12.43 -11.85 7.12
C LYS A 73 -13.15 -12.32 5.86
N SER A 74 -12.92 -11.68 4.71
CA SER A 74 -13.49 -12.07 3.43
C SER A 74 -13.10 -13.50 3.06
N ASP A 75 -11.82 -13.84 3.18
CA ASP A 75 -11.30 -15.19 2.90
C ASP A 75 -11.94 -16.22 3.84
N LYS A 76 -12.10 -15.88 5.13
CA LYS A 76 -12.79 -16.74 6.10
C LYS A 76 -14.26 -16.96 5.73
N LEU A 77 -15.00 -15.90 5.43
CA LEU A 77 -16.40 -15.97 4.98
C LEU A 77 -16.54 -16.83 3.71
N HIS A 78 -15.64 -16.64 2.75
CA HIS A 78 -15.65 -17.42 1.52
C HIS A 78 -15.36 -18.90 1.78
N ASN A 79 -14.44 -19.22 2.69
CA ASN A 79 -14.17 -20.61 3.09
C ASN A 79 -15.33 -21.23 3.87
N GLU A 80 -15.97 -20.49 4.77
CA GLU A 80 -17.11 -21.00 5.55
C GLU A 80 -18.32 -21.24 4.65
N PHE A 81 -18.79 -20.20 3.97
CA PHE A 81 -20.03 -20.27 3.21
C PHE A 81 -19.83 -20.82 1.79
N GLY A 82 -18.70 -20.57 1.13
CA GLY A 82 -18.45 -21.09 -0.21
C GLY A 82 -18.34 -22.61 -0.21
N THR A 83 -17.69 -23.19 0.80
CA THR A 83 -17.57 -24.65 0.93
C THR A 83 -18.89 -25.30 1.32
N GLU A 84 -19.63 -24.69 2.26
CA GLU A 84 -20.96 -25.16 2.66
C GLU A 84 -21.95 -25.09 1.50
N THR A 85 -22.00 -23.96 0.78
CA THR A 85 -22.87 -23.77 -0.40
C THR A 85 -22.55 -24.78 -1.50
N MET A 86 -21.26 -24.97 -1.82
CA MET A 86 -20.86 -25.94 -2.85
C MET A 86 -21.12 -27.39 -2.42
N THR A 87 -21.01 -27.69 -1.12
CA THR A 87 -21.31 -29.02 -0.58
C THR A 87 -22.82 -29.30 -0.59
N ALA A 88 -23.63 -28.32 -0.17
CA ALA A 88 -25.09 -28.41 -0.24
C ALA A 88 -25.56 -28.63 -1.68
N TRP A 89 -25.08 -27.80 -2.61
CA TRP A 89 -25.39 -27.93 -4.04
C TRP A 89 -24.99 -29.30 -4.61
N ARG A 90 -23.79 -29.80 -4.29
CA ARG A 90 -23.34 -31.14 -4.70
C ARG A 90 -24.21 -32.24 -4.13
N THR A 91 -24.65 -32.11 -2.87
CA THR A 91 -25.46 -33.13 -2.19
C THR A 91 -26.86 -33.18 -2.79
N GLU A 92 -27.47 -32.02 -3.04
CA GLU A 92 -28.76 -31.90 -3.73
C GLU A 92 -28.70 -32.48 -5.14
N HIS A 93 -27.69 -32.09 -5.94
CA HIS A 93 -27.53 -32.63 -7.30
C HIS A 93 -27.20 -34.13 -7.29
N ALA A 94 -26.40 -34.63 -6.35
CA ALA A 94 -26.15 -36.06 -6.23
C ALA A 94 -27.44 -36.83 -5.91
N ALA A 95 -28.32 -36.28 -5.08
CA ALA A 95 -29.62 -36.88 -4.79
C ALA A 95 -30.54 -36.90 -6.01
N GLU A 96 -30.48 -35.91 -6.89
CA GLU A 96 -31.26 -35.87 -8.14
C GLU A 96 -30.71 -36.82 -9.22
N VAL A 97 -29.39 -36.99 -9.29
CA VAL A 97 -28.73 -37.83 -10.32
C VAL A 97 -28.74 -39.32 -9.94
N ASN A 98 -28.84 -39.67 -8.65
CA ASN A 98 -28.89 -41.07 -8.17
C ASN A 98 -30.29 -41.70 -8.23
N VAL A 99 -31.27 -41.04 -8.85
CA VAL A 99 -32.61 -41.59 -9.12
C VAL A 99 -32.65 -42.21 -10.52
N PHE A 100 -31.81 -43.22 -10.77
CA PHE A 100 -31.92 -44.12 -11.93
C PHE A 100 -31.42 -45.52 -11.57
#